data_AF-A0A359E823-F1
#
_entry.id   AF-A0A359E823-F1
#
_cell.length_a   1.000
_cell.length_b   1.000
_cell.length_c   1.000
_cell.angle_alpha   90.00
_cell.angle_beta   90.00
_cell.angle_gamma   90.00
#
_symmetry.space_group_name_H-M   'P 1'
#
loop_
_entity.id
_entity.type
_entity.pdbx_description
1 polymer ?
#
loop_
_entity_poly.entity_id
_entity_poly.type
_entity_poly.pdbx_seq_one_letter_code
_entity_poly.pdbx_strand_id
1 'polypeptide(L)' 'MLHNLLPDKYAEYVGLGAEIAVSMALPIVAGYFLDEYFQLSPWLTLTGVLVGMLNFGLMIARIAKKLNQDDDK' A
#
# COMPACT_ATOMS: atom_id res chain seq x y z
N MET A 1 20.87 4.71 3.07
CA MET A 1 21.49 5.21 1.82
C MET A 1 20.64 6.24 1.05
N LEU A 2 19.40 6.57 1.48
CA LEU A 2 18.53 7.55 0.77
C LEU A 2 18.65 9.01 1.24
N HIS A 3 19.31 9.29 2.37
CA HIS A 3 19.45 10.64 2.93
C HIS A 3 20.21 11.65 2.04
N ASN A 4 20.91 11.19 0.99
CA ASN A 4 21.75 12.06 0.14
C ASN A 4 21.08 12.46 -1.18
N LEU A 5 19.86 11.98 -1.46
CA LEU A 5 19.16 12.16 -2.74
C LEU A 5 17.89 13.03 -2.64
N LEU A 6 17.27 13.13 -1.46
CA LEU A 6 16.04 13.87 -1.24
C LEU A 6 16.15 14.69 0.05
N PRO A 7 15.79 15.99 0.03
CA PRO A 7 15.65 16.78 1.26
C PRO A 7 14.67 16.08 2.23
N ASP A 8 14.93 16.15 3.54
CA ASP A 8 14.17 15.43 4.58
C ASP A 8 12.65 15.63 4.47
N LYS A 9 12.22 16.82 4.01
CA LYS A 9 10.82 17.14 3.73
C LYS A 9 10.14 16.22 2.70
N TYR A 10 10.88 15.70 1.73
CA TYR A 10 10.35 14.83 0.67
C TYR A 10 10.47 13.35 1.00
N ALA A 11 11.38 12.98 1.91
CA ALA A 11 11.57 11.61 2.34
C ALA A 11 10.29 11.03 2.96
N GLU A 12 9.51 11.83 3.70
CA GLU A 12 8.22 11.42 4.27
C GLU A 12 7.20 11.05 3.19
N TYR A 13 7.04 11.89 2.16
CA TYR A 13 6.11 11.62 1.07
C TYR A 13 6.51 10.41 0.22
N VAL A 14 7.82 10.21 0.01
CA VAL A 14 8.33 9.02 -0.69
C VAL A 14 8.13 7.75 0.17
N GLY A 15 8.32 7.85 1.49
CA GLY A 15 8.02 6.76 2.42
C GLY A 15 6.55 6.35 2.38
N LEU A 16 5.65 7.33 2.38
CA LEU A 16 4.20 7.11 2.22
C LEU A 16 3.87 6.44 0.89
N GLY A 17 4.44 6.94 -0.22
CA GLY A 17 4.23 6.34 -1.55
C GLY A 17 4.71 4.89 -1.63
N ALA A 18 5.88 4.59 -1.03
CA ALA A 18 6.41 3.24 -0.94
C ALA A 18 5.51 2.33 -0.08
N GLU A 19 5.03 2.82 1.06
CA GLU A 19 4.12 2.08 1.93
C GLU A 19 2.80 1.75 1.21
N ILE A 20 2.22 2.69 0.47
CA ILE A 20 1.04 2.46 -0.39
C ILE A 20 1.33 1.36 -1.40
N ALA A 21 2.41 1.52 -2.17
CA ALA A 21 2.75 0.58 -3.23
C ALA A 21 2.95 -0.84 -2.69
N VAL A 22 3.67 -0.99 -1.57
CA VAL A 22 3.89 -2.29 -0.93
C VAL A 22 2.59 -2.87 -0.38
N SER A 23 1.76 -2.06 0.28
CA SER A 23 0.49 -2.52 0.86
C SER A 23 -0.50 -3.06 -0.20
N MET A 24 -0.41 -2.56 -1.43
CA MET A 24 -1.18 -3.05 -2.57
C MET A 24 -0.51 -4.22 -3.28
N ALA A 25 0.80 -4.13 -3.55
CA ALA A 25 1.50 -5.14 -4.33
C ALA A 25 1.68 -6.47 -3.58
N LEU A 26 1.94 -6.40 -2.27
CA LEU A 26 2.22 -7.57 -1.45
C LEU A 26 1.10 -8.63 -1.47
N PRO A 27 -0.20 -8.30 -1.23
CA PRO A 27 -1.26 -9.29 -1.30
C PRO A 27 -1.49 -9.85 -2.72
N ILE A 28 -1.26 -9.05 -3.76
CA ILE A 28 -1.40 -9.49 -5.16
C ILE A 28 -0.30 -10.48 -5.52
N VAL A 29 0.96 -10.15 -5.22
CA VAL A 29 2.12 -11.00 -5.48
C VAL A 29 2.03 -12.29 -4.66
N ALA A 30 1.62 -12.20 -3.39
CA ALA A 30 1.36 -13.38 -2.57
C ALA A 30 0.26 -14.26 -3.18
N GLY A 31 -0.85 -13.66 -3.63
CA GLY A 31 -1.93 -14.37 -4.30
C GLY A 31 -1.47 -15.10 -5.57
N TYR A 32 -0.64 -14.46 -6.38
CA TYR A 32 -0.06 -15.06 -7.59
C TYR A 32 0.80 -16.30 -7.27
N PHE A 33 1.73 -16.19 -6.32
CA PHE A 33 2.57 -17.32 -5.93
C PHE A 33 1.75 -18.47 -5.33
N LEU A 34 0.69 -18.15 -4.58
CA LEU A 34 -0.20 -19.17 -4.02
C LEU A 34 -1.05 -19.84 -5.11
N ASP A 35 -1.58 -19.08 -6.08
CA ASP A 35 -2.31 -19.64 -7.23
C ASP A 35 -1.40 -20.60 -8.02
N GLU A 36 -0.15 -20.21 -8.28
CA GLU A 36 0.84 -21.06 -8.97
C GLU A 36 1.18 -22.32 -8.16
N TYR A 37 1.40 -22.19 -6.84
CA TYR A 37 1.75 -23.31 -5.97
C TYR A 37 0.61 -24.33 -5.84
N PHE A 38 -0.64 -23.87 -5.71
CA PHE A 38 -1.81 -24.72 -5.54
C PHE A 38 -2.50 -25.11 -6.86
N GLN A 39 -1.96 -24.65 -8.01
CA GLN A 39 -2.57 -24.80 -9.33
C GLN A 39 -4.02 -24.33 -9.37
N LEU A 40 -4.32 -23.25 -8.65
CA LEU A 40 -5.62 -22.62 -8.69
C LEU A 40 -5.69 -21.72 -9.93
N SER A 41 -6.88 -21.63 -10.54
CA SER A 41 -7.20 -20.49 -11.41
C SER A 41 -7.07 -19.20 -10.58
N PRO A 42 -6.96 -17.99 -11.17
CA PRO A 42 -6.36 -16.79 -10.52
C PRO A 42 -7.20 -16.15 -9.39
N TRP A 43 -7.83 -16.96 -8.55
CA TRP A 43 -8.72 -16.60 -7.46
C TRP A 43 -7.96 -15.99 -6.29
N LEU A 44 -6.79 -16.52 -5.92
CA LEU A 44 -6.01 -15.93 -4.83
C LEU A 44 -5.39 -14.60 -5.24
N THR A 45 -5.00 -14.45 -6.50
CA THR A 45 -4.59 -13.18 -7.09
C THR A 45 -5.73 -12.17 -7.07
N LEU A 46 -6.95 -12.56 -7.50
CA LEU A 46 -8.14 -11.69 -7.48
C LEU A 46 -8.53 -11.27 -6.06
N THR A 47 -8.48 -12.18 -5.08
CA THR A 47 -8.72 -11.84 -3.67
C THR A 47 -7.63 -10.92 -3.14
N GLY A 48 -6.37 -11.14 -3.53
CA GLY A 48 -5.25 -10.24 -3.24
C GLY A 48 -5.47 -8.82 -3.76
N VAL A 49 -6.01 -8.67 -4.98
CA VAL A 49 -6.41 -7.37 -5.54
C VAL A 49 -7.50 -6.71 -4.70
N LEU A 50 -8.56 -7.44 -4.34
CA LEU A 50 -9.64 -6.91 -3.50
C LEU A 50 -9.13 -6.44 -2.13
N VAL A 51 -8.25 -7.23 -1.50
CA VAL A 51 -7.60 -6.85 -0.22
C VAL A 51 -6.74 -5.61 -0.41
N GLY A 52 -5.96 -5.54 -1.49
CA GLY A 52 -5.15 -4.35 -1.83
C GLY A 52 -6.01 -3.09 -1.99
N MET A 53 -7.15 -3.20 -2.68
CA MET A 53 -8.10 -2.09 -2.84
C MET A 53 -8.71 -1.63 -1.51
N LEU A 54 -9.09 -2.56 -0.64
CA LEU A 54 -9.62 -2.24 0.69
C LEU A 54 -8.57 -1.53 1.55
N ASN A 55 -7.34 -2.05 1.58
CA ASN A 55 -6.23 -1.42 2.31
C ASN A 55 -5.96 0.00 1.81
N PHE A 56 -5.94 0.20 0.49
CA PHE A 56 -5.77 1.52 -0.11
C PHE A 56 -6.88 2.48 0.34
N GLY A 57 -8.15 2.05 0.28
CA GLY A 57 -9.28 2.88 0.73
C GLY A 57 -9.19 3.25 2.22
N LEU A 58 -8.86 2.30 3.08
CA LEU A 58 -8.67 2.54 4.52
C LEU A 58 -7.50 3.49 4.80
N MET A 59 -6.41 3.37 4.04
CA MET A 59 -5.25 4.25 4.17
C MET A 59 -5.59 5.68 3.78
N ILE A 60 -6.27 5.89 2.66
CA ILE A 60 -6.74 7.22 2.24
C ILE A 60 -7.68 7.82 3.30
N ALA A 61 -8.64 7.04 3.81
CA ALA A 61 -9.54 7.49 4.87
C ALA A 61 -8.78 7.91 6.13
N ARG A 62 -7.74 7.16 6.51
CA ARG A 62 -6.88 7.48 7.65
C ARG A 62 -6.07 8.76 7.42
N ILE A 63 -5.48 8.92 6.24
CA ILE A 63 -4.71 10.12 5.87
C ILE A 63 -5.62 11.36 5.88
N ALA A 64 -6.80 11.27 5.25
CA ALA A 64 -7.77 12.35 5.23
C ALA A 64 -8.22 12.75 6.64
N LYS A 65 -8.47 11.77 7.53
CA LYS A 65 -8.82 12.03 8.92
C LYS A 65 -7.68 12.71 9.69
N LYS A 66 -6.42 12.30 9.46
CA LYS A 66 -5.25 12.89 10.12
C LYS A 66 -5.07 14.35 9.71
N LEU A 67 -5.18 14.65 8.41
CA LEU A 67 -5.09 16.02 7.90
C LEU A 67 -6.17 16.93 8.51
N ASN A 68 -7.43 16.46 8.59
CA ASN A 68 -8.50 17.23 9.22
C ASN A 68 -8.28 17.48 10.73
N GLN A 69 -7.60 16.58 11.45
CA GLN A 69 -7.34 16.74 12.88
C GLN A 69 -6.16 17.65 13.19
N ASP A 70 -5.21 17.77 12.26
CA ASP A 70 -4.05 18.66 12.40
C ASP A 70 -4.41 20.12 12.03
N ASP A 71 -5.42 20.36 11.18
CA ASP A 71 -5.93 21.71 10.85
C ASP A 71 -6.77 22.37 11.97
N ASP A 72 -7.34 21.58 12.89
CA ASP A 72 -8.23 22.05 13.97
C ASP A 72 -7.46 22.39 15.27
N LYS A 73 -6.12 22.36 15.24
CA LYS A 73 -5.22 22.74 16.35
C LYS A 73 -4.41 23.98 16.02
#